data_AF-A0A6B2SZG2-F1
#
_entry.id   AF-A0A6B2SZG2-F1
#
_cell.length_a   1.000
_cell.length_b   1.000
_cell.length_c   1.000
_cell.angle_alpha   90.00
_cell.angle_beta   90.00
_cell.angle_gamma   90.00
#
_symmetry.space_group_name_H-M   'P 1'
#
loop_
_entity.id
_entity.type
_entity.pdbx_description
1 polymer ?
#
loop_
_entity_poly.entity_id
_entity_poly.type
_entity_poly.pdbx_seq_one_letter_code
_entity_poly.pdbx_strand_id
1 'polypeptide(L)'
;MSARPKSTRTMAVIGGAVLLAPLTLLAATGRAGAADGGVWDRIARCESGGNWQTNTGNGYYGGLQFSAGTWRAYGGGAYAPTADRASKAQQIAVAAKVQRAQGWGAWPTCAARAGAYGNAPSAAAPGRFRR
;
A
#
# COMPACT_ATOMS: atom_id res chain seq x y z
N MET A 1 -65.31 -0.27 -46.48
CA MET A 1 -64.89 -0.98 -47.71
C MET A 1 -63.65 -1.77 -47.36
N SER A 2 -63.74 -3.10 -47.40
CA SER A 2 -62.72 -4.07 -46.99
C SER A 2 -61.42 -3.99 -47.79
N ALA A 3 -60.31 -4.30 -47.13
CA ALA A 3 -59.17 -4.99 -47.76
C ALA A 3 -58.53 -5.97 -46.75
N ARG A 4 -58.60 -7.27 -47.06
CA ARG A 4 -57.79 -8.37 -46.47
C ARG A 4 -56.54 -8.58 -47.37
N PRO A 5 -55.70 -9.61 -47.16
CA PRO A 5 -54.85 -9.99 -46.02
C PRO A 5 -53.38 -10.23 -46.50
N LYS A 6 -52.42 -10.56 -45.61
CA LYS A 6 -51.28 -11.47 -45.95
C LYS A 6 -50.38 -11.86 -44.75
N SER A 7 -50.11 -13.17 -44.70
CA SER A 7 -48.85 -13.84 -44.34
C SER A 7 -48.39 -13.99 -42.87
N THR A 8 -48.85 -15.10 -42.29
CA THR A 8 -48.14 -16.22 -41.63
C THR A 8 -46.64 -16.12 -41.24
N ARG A 9 -46.32 -16.86 -40.14
CA ARG A 9 -45.04 -17.50 -39.74
C ARG A 9 -44.12 -16.62 -38.84
N THR A 10 -43.53 -17.04 -37.71
CA THR A 10 -43.17 -18.37 -37.16
C THR A 10 -42.95 -18.28 -35.64
N MET A 11 -43.25 -19.41 -34.98
CA MET A 11 -42.77 -19.98 -33.73
C MET A 11 -41.51 -19.39 -33.05
N ALA A 12 -41.51 -19.36 -31.72
CA ALA A 12 -40.78 -20.36 -30.89
C ALA A 12 -40.92 -20.01 -29.40
N VAL A 13 -41.72 -20.80 -28.68
CA VAL A 13 -41.73 -20.89 -27.21
C VAL A 13 -40.71 -21.95 -26.82
N ILE A 14 -39.55 -21.57 -26.29
CA ILE A 14 -38.65 -22.48 -25.55
C ILE A 14 -37.86 -21.66 -24.53
N GLY A 15 -37.92 -22.03 -23.24
CA GLY A 15 -36.90 -21.64 -22.27
C GLY A 15 -37.35 -21.30 -20.86
N GLY A 16 -38.22 -22.10 -20.24
CA GLY A 16 -38.32 -22.11 -18.77
C GLY A 16 -37.12 -22.86 -18.20
N ALA A 17 -36.24 -22.16 -17.46
CA ALA A 17 -35.12 -22.77 -16.73
C ALA A 17 -35.10 -22.27 -15.27
N VAL A 18 -35.66 -23.13 -14.42
CA VAL A 18 -35.42 -23.41 -12.99
C VAL A 18 -34.44 -22.48 -12.25
N LEU A 19 -34.96 -21.79 -11.22
CA LEU A 19 -34.20 -21.08 -10.19
C LEU A 19 -33.44 -22.09 -9.30
N LEU A 20 -32.11 -22.13 -9.43
CA LEU A 20 -31.20 -22.81 -8.51
C LEU A 20 -30.10 -21.82 -8.10
N ALA A 21 -30.34 -21.04 -7.05
CA ALA A 21 -29.25 -20.44 -6.27
C ALA A 21 -28.72 -21.54 -5.33
N PRO A 22 -27.39 -21.76 -5.23
CA PRO A 22 -26.72 -21.21 -4.07
C PRO A 22 -25.21 -20.91 -4.22
N LEU A 23 -24.71 -20.18 -3.21
CA LEU A 23 -23.32 -20.09 -2.75
C LEU A 23 -22.36 -19.26 -3.61
N THR A 24 -22.52 -17.95 -3.52
CA THR A 24 -21.41 -17.01 -3.65
C THR A 24 -20.38 -17.28 -2.55
N LEU A 25 -19.43 -18.18 -2.82
CA LEU A 25 -18.14 -18.18 -2.13
C LEU A 25 -17.45 -16.89 -2.55
N LEU A 26 -17.64 -15.83 -1.76
CA LEU A 26 -16.81 -14.65 -1.80
C LEU A 26 -15.42 -15.09 -1.36
N ALA A 27 -14.63 -15.58 -2.31
CA ALA A 27 -13.21 -15.79 -2.11
C ALA A 27 -12.67 -14.45 -1.61
N ALA A 28 -12.31 -14.42 -0.32
CA ALA A 28 -11.74 -13.27 0.32
C ALA A 28 -10.62 -12.76 -0.58
N THR A 29 -10.77 -11.54 -1.11
CA THR A 29 -9.65 -10.79 -1.66
C THR A 29 -8.78 -10.34 -0.49
N GLY A 30 -8.24 -11.33 0.24
CA GLY A 30 -7.12 -11.16 1.14
C GLY A 30 -5.88 -10.87 0.31
N ARG A 31 -5.82 -9.68 -0.29
CA ARG A 31 -4.52 -9.03 -0.48
C ARG A 31 -4.11 -8.46 0.88
N ALA A 32 -3.76 -9.38 1.78
CA ALA A 32 -2.88 -9.07 2.88
C ALA A 32 -1.50 -8.79 2.26
N GLY A 33 -1.12 -7.51 2.14
CA GLY A 33 0.21 -7.11 1.68
C GLY A 33 0.29 -5.71 1.07
N ALA A 34 0.75 -4.74 1.87
CA ALA A 34 1.46 -3.53 1.43
C ALA A 34 0.70 -2.45 0.61
N ALA A 35 -0.50 -2.04 1.01
CA ALA A 35 -1.20 -0.93 0.33
C ALA A 35 -0.70 0.49 0.70
N ASP A 36 0.09 0.69 1.76
CA ASP A 36 0.37 2.06 2.26
C ASP A 36 1.85 2.48 2.20
N GLY A 37 2.67 1.70 1.48
CA GLY A 37 4.10 1.94 1.35
C GLY A 37 4.52 2.76 0.12
N GLY A 38 3.58 3.26 -0.71
CA GLY A 38 3.89 3.75 -2.06
C GLY A 38 5.10 4.70 -2.19
N VAL A 39 5.11 5.83 -1.47
CA VAL A 39 6.21 6.79 -1.52
C VAL A 39 7.44 6.32 -0.73
N TRP A 40 7.23 5.71 0.44
CA TRP A 40 8.31 5.22 1.30
C TRP A 40 9.07 4.06 0.68
N ASP A 41 8.40 3.18 -0.06
CA ASP A 41 9.03 2.12 -0.84
C ASP A 41 9.81 2.68 -2.03
N ARG A 42 9.33 3.74 -2.68
CA ARG A 42 10.09 4.41 -3.75
C ARG A 42 11.36 5.06 -3.20
N ILE A 43 11.25 5.72 -2.04
CA ILE A 43 12.42 6.25 -1.32
C ILE A 43 13.35 5.10 -0.95
N ALA A 44 12.85 4.03 -0.30
CA ALA A 44 13.68 2.90 0.11
C ALA A 44 14.38 2.19 -1.07
N ARG A 45 13.73 2.11 -2.24
CA ARG A 45 14.37 1.62 -3.47
C ARG A 45 15.54 2.50 -3.91
N CYS A 46 15.40 3.81 -3.78
CA CYS A 46 16.47 4.76 -4.09
C CYS A 46 17.59 4.75 -3.03
N GLU A 47 17.24 4.62 -1.74
CA GLU A 47 18.16 4.70 -0.60
C GLU A 47 18.94 3.40 -0.35
N SER A 48 18.26 2.24 -0.37
CA SER A 48 18.83 0.96 0.04
C SER A 48 18.63 -0.17 -0.98
N GLY A 49 18.15 0.15 -2.18
CA GLY A 49 17.68 -0.87 -3.14
C GLY A 49 16.38 -1.56 -2.71
N GLY A 50 15.69 -1.04 -1.68
CA GLY A 50 14.45 -1.60 -1.14
C GLY A 50 14.66 -2.63 -0.03
N ASN A 51 15.91 -2.85 0.39
CA ASN A 51 16.22 -3.71 1.53
C ASN A 51 15.98 -2.96 2.84
N TRP A 52 14.92 -3.35 3.57
CA TRP A 52 14.54 -2.72 4.84
C TRP A 52 15.44 -3.13 6.01
N GLN A 53 16.24 -4.18 5.86
CA GLN A 53 17.19 -4.66 6.86
C GLN A 53 18.65 -4.35 6.47
N THR A 54 18.87 -3.42 5.53
CA THR A 54 20.21 -3.05 5.07
C THR A 54 21.07 -2.54 6.23
N ASN A 55 22.28 -3.08 6.31
CA ASN A 55 23.35 -2.62 7.18
C ASN A 55 24.69 -2.95 6.53
N THR A 56 25.25 -2.00 5.79
CA THR A 56 26.49 -2.17 5.02
C THR A 56 27.73 -1.70 5.78
N GLY A 57 27.57 -1.26 7.04
CA GLY A 57 28.67 -0.67 7.83
C GLY A 57 28.98 0.79 7.47
N ASN A 58 28.15 1.47 6.66
CA ASN A 58 28.35 2.88 6.27
C ASN A 58 27.80 3.91 7.28
N GLY A 59 27.38 3.47 8.47
CA GLY A 59 26.80 4.34 9.51
C GLY A 59 25.31 4.66 9.35
N TYR A 60 24.67 4.10 8.31
CA TYR A 60 23.24 4.23 8.04
C TYR A 60 22.56 2.86 8.07
N TYR A 61 21.29 2.85 8.46
CA TYR A 61 20.57 1.62 8.78
C TYR A 61 19.19 1.59 8.12
N GLY A 62 18.80 0.40 7.69
CA GLY A 62 17.46 0.07 7.25
C GLY A 62 17.11 0.58 5.85
N GLY A 63 15.82 0.53 5.52
CA GLY A 63 15.33 0.83 4.17
C GLY A 63 15.44 2.30 3.80
N LEU A 64 15.37 3.18 4.78
CA LEU A 64 15.37 4.64 4.59
C LEU A 64 16.70 5.28 4.99
N GLN A 65 17.75 4.47 5.14
CA GLN A 65 19.11 4.94 5.45
C GLN A 65 19.14 5.92 6.63
N PHE A 66 18.61 5.52 7.79
CA PHE A 66 18.68 6.35 9.00
C PHE A 66 20.07 6.35 9.60
N SER A 67 20.57 7.51 10.03
CA SER A 67 21.69 7.54 10.98
C SER A 67 21.22 7.06 12.36
N ALA A 68 22.11 6.47 13.15
CA ALA A 68 21.79 6.07 14.53
C ALA A 68 21.37 7.25 15.43
N GLY A 69 21.86 8.46 15.14
CA GLY A 69 21.47 9.69 15.84
C GLY A 69 20.01 10.06 15.55
N THR A 70 19.66 10.19 14.27
CA THR A 70 18.29 10.53 13.84
C THR A 70 17.30 9.45 14.29
N TRP A 71 17.64 8.17 14.14
CA TRP A 71 16.78 7.07 14.59
C TRP A 71 16.39 7.21 16.06
N ARG A 72 17.37 7.47 16.94
CA ARG A 72 17.12 7.66 18.38
C ARG A 72 16.36 8.95 18.67
N ALA A 73 16.75 10.06 18.03
CA ALA A 73 16.14 11.37 18.24
C ALA A 73 14.63 11.39 17.94
N TYR A 74 14.19 10.57 16.98
CA TYR A 74 12.78 10.47 16.58
C TYR A 74 12.03 9.28 17.23
N GLY A 75 12.62 8.69 18.27
CA GLY A 75 11.98 7.67 19.10
C GLY A 75 12.01 6.26 18.51
N GLY A 76 12.86 6.01 17.51
CA GLY A 76 13.05 4.67 16.94
C GLY A 76 13.68 3.68 17.92
N GLY A 77 14.38 4.17 18.95
CA GLY A 77 14.93 3.36 20.05
C GLY A 77 13.88 2.54 20.81
N ALA A 78 12.60 2.95 20.78
CA ALA A 78 11.50 2.19 21.37
C ALA A 78 11.16 0.92 20.56
N TYR A 79 11.58 0.84 19.29
CA TYR A 79 11.36 -0.32 18.43
C TYR A 79 12.60 -1.21 18.35
N ALA A 80 13.77 -0.60 18.13
CA ALA A 80 15.04 -1.31 18.03
C ALA A 80 16.23 -0.35 18.23
N PRO A 81 17.44 -0.84 18.55
CA PRO A 81 18.63 0.00 18.67
C PRO A 81 18.97 0.79 17.39
N THR A 82 18.70 0.19 16.22
CA THR A 82 18.96 0.74 14.88
C THR A 82 17.82 0.38 13.93
N ALA A 83 17.67 1.14 12.85
CA ALA A 83 16.53 1.00 11.94
C ALA A 83 16.49 -0.35 11.20
N ASP A 84 17.64 -0.93 10.84
CA ASP A 84 17.77 -2.25 10.20
C ASP A 84 17.18 -3.40 11.03
N ARG A 85 17.14 -3.22 12.36
CA ARG A 85 16.57 -4.18 13.31
C ARG A 85 15.08 -3.94 13.58
N ALA A 86 14.48 -2.91 12.99
CA ALA A 86 13.06 -2.61 13.10
C ALA A 86 12.31 -3.07 11.85
N SER A 87 11.04 -3.40 12.01
CA SER A 87 10.17 -3.70 10.86
C SER A 87 9.99 -2.48 9.96
N LYS A 88 9.68 -2.71 8.69
CA LYS A 88 9.34 -1.66 7.72
C LYS A 88 8.31 -0.67 8.25
N ALA A 89 7.24 -1.15 8.88
CA ALA A 89 6.19 -0.30 9.41
C ALA A 89 6.70 0.62 10.53
N GLN A 90 7.57 0.11 11.41
CA GLN A 90 8.21 0.90 12.46
C GLN A 90 9.16 1.95 11.87
N GLN A 91 9.94 1.58 10.85
CA GLN A 91 10.80 2.54 10.15
C GLN A 91 9.99 3.66 9.50
N ILE A 92 8.88 3.33 8.83
CA ILE A 92 7.97 4.32 8.25
C ILE A 92 7.33 5.21 9.34
N ALA A 93 6.98 4.64 10.49
CA ALA A 93 6.42 5.43 11.60
C ALA A 93 7.43 6.48 12.13
N VAL A 94 8.71 6.13 12.24
CA VAL A 94 9.79 7.07 12.58
C VAL A 94 10.02 8.07 11.44
N ALA A 95 10.03 7.60 10.19
CA ALA A 95 10.22 8.45 9.03
C ALA A 95 9.13 9.51 8.88
N ALA A 96 7.88 9.16 9.16
CA ALA A 96 6.77 10.11 9.17
C ALA A 96 6.95 11.19 10.26
N LYS A 97 7.56 10.87 11.42
CA LYS A 97 7.90 11.89 12.43
C LYS A 97 9.01 12.82 11.93
N VAL A 98 10.05 12.27 11.30
CA VAL A 98 11.13 13.06 10.70
C VAL A 98 10.58 13.99 9.61
N GLN A 99 9.75 13.45 8.72
CA GLN A 99 9.15 14.22 7.64
C GLN A 99 8.26 15.35 8.16
N ARG A 100 7.49 15.14 9.23
CA ARG A 100 6.71 16.22 9.84
C ARG A 100 7.57 17.31 10.46
N ALA A 101 8.76 16.97 10.95
CA ALA A 101 9.66 17.93 11.58
C ALA A 101 10.56 18.69 10.59
N GLN A 102 10.99 18.03 9.51
CA GLN A 102 12.02 18.54 8.60
C GLN A 102 11.54 18.65 7.13
N GLY A 103 10.32 18.19 6.85
CA GLY A 103 9.83 18.00 5.49
C GLY A 103 10.52 16.83 4.77
N TRP A 104 10.31 16.75 3.46
CA TRP A 104 10.94 15.75 2.60
C TRP A 104 12.45 15.98 2.37
N GLY A 105 12.99 17.11 2.84
CA GLY A 105 14.41 17.44 2.75
C GLY A 105 15.33 16.49 3.53
N ALA A 106 14.79 15.66 4.42
CA ALA A 106 15.53 14.58 5.07
C ALA A 106 15.99 13.47 4.08
N TRP A 107 15.34 13.37 2.91
CA TRP A 107 15.71 12.48 1.81
C TRP A 107 15.74 13.26 0.48
N PRO A 108 16.64 14.24 0.31
CA PRO A 108 16.47 15.30 -0.69
C PRO A 108 16.39 14.77 -2.13
N THR A 109 17.29 13.86 -2.50
CA THR A 109 17.33 13.28 -3.84
C THR A 109 16.28 12.19 -4.03
N CYS A 110 16.16 11.28 -3.07
CA CYS A 110 15.29 10.12 -3.21
C CYS A 110 13.80 10.46 -3.01
N ALA A 111 13.46 11.44 -2.17
CA ALA A 111 12.09 11.94 -2.06
C ALA A 111 11.65 12.65 -3.34
N ALA A 112 12.52 13.46 -3.96
CA ALA A 112 12.25 14.08 -5.25
C ALA A 112 12.01 13.02 -6.34
N ARG A 113 12.89 12.02 -6.44
CA ARG A 113 12.72 10.87 -7.37
C ARG A 113 11.46 10.05 -7.08
N ALA A 114 11.06 9.95 -5.82
CA ALA A 114 9.84 9.28 -5.42
C ALA A 114 8.57 10.12 -5.66
N GLY A 115 8.70 11.38 -6.11
CA GLY A 115 7.57 12.31 -6.26
C GLY A 115 6.89 12.58 -4.92
N ALA A 116 7.66 12.68 -3.84
CA ALA A 116 7.15 12.91 -2.50
C ALA A 116 6.87 14.41 -2.29
N TYR A 117 5.65 14.74 -1.90
CA TYR A 117 5.21 16.10 -1.59
C TYR A 117 4.15 16.08 -0.49
N GLY A 118 3.85 17.24 0.09
CA GLY A 118 2.85 17.37 1.15
C GLY A 118 3.22 16.59 2.41
N ASN A 119 2.21 16.07 3.11
CA ASN A 119 2.40 15.33 4.36
C ASN A 119 2.77 13.87 4.09
N ALA A 120 3.68 13.31 4.91
CA ALA A 120 4.02 11.90 4.85
C ALA A 120 2.81 11.01 5.12
N PRO A 121 2.58 9.96 4.30
CA PRO A 121 1.68 8.89 4.68
C PRO A 121 2.27 8.19 5.91
N SER A 122 1.44 8.04 6.94
CA SER A 122 1.83 7.23 8.10
C SER A 122 1.80 5.75 7.72
N ALA A 123 2.60 4.92 8.41
CA ALA A 123 2.43 3.49 8.32
C ALA A 123 0.97 3.18 8.65
N ALA A 124 0.22 2.61 7.72
CA ALA A 124 -1.17 2.29 8.00
C ALA A 124 -1.23 1.41 9.24
N ALA A 125 -2.00 1.87 10.24
CA ALA A 125 -2.37 1.01 11.33
C ALA A 125 -3.11 -0.20 10.74
N PRO A 126 -2.81 -1.43 11.17
CA PRO A 126 -3.60 -2.57 10.73
C PRO A 126 -5.08 -2.27 11.06
N GLY A 127 -5.91 -2.34 10.01
CA GLY A 127 -7.29 -1.87 10.04
C GLY A 127 -8.03 -2.42 11.24
N ARG A 128 -8.49 -1.51 12.11
CA ARG A 128 -9.54 -1.84 13.08
C ARG A 128 -10.81 -2.07 12.26
N PHE A 129 -11.13 -3.34 12.02
CA PHE A 129 -12.47 -3.74 11.58
C PHE A 129 -13.47 -3.18 12.60
N ARG A 130 -14.13 -2.08 12.25
CA ARG A 130 -15.34 -1.66 12.95
C ARG A 130 -16.41 -2.70 12.59
N ARG A 131 -16.87 -3.42 13.63
CA ARG A 131 -18.01 -4.35 13.54
C ARG A 131 -19.28 -3.58 13.30
#